data_AF-A0A1N6GDF7-F1
#
_entry.id   AF-A0A1N6GDF7-F1
#
_cell.length_a   1.000
_cell.length_b   1.000
_cell.length_c   1.000
_cell.angle_alpha   90.00
_cell.angle_beta   90.00
_cell.angle_gamma   90.00
#
_symmetry.space_group_name_H-M   'P 1'
#
loop_
_entity.id
_entity.type
_entity.pdbx_description
1 polymer ?
#
loop_
_entity_poly.entity_id
_entity_poly.type
_entity_poly.pdbx_seq_one_letter_code
_entity_poly.pdbx_strand_id
1 'polypeptide(L)'
;MIELSGMFEEELILLLNWLAGRKRHVAFEGAQVVSEGGIGRIRNPLPDGPVVQGRRIATLGSPYSVPRIDLGNSCCPHHVSGQIETGAEDIVFEGVPVVMVGDTGRHWPGCGTAQVFVAEGWQKMLVPRAQWDFSRIGRSAGFTFTADTKPEEALRATFALGLRPVDDSET
;
A
#
# COMPACT_ATOMS: atom_id res chain seq x y z
N MET A 1 -8.94 -20.52 -3.86
CA MET A 1 -9.44 -19.18 -3.52
C MET A 1 -10.23 -19.31 -2.23
N ILE A 2 -9.97 -18.43 -1.25
CA ILE A 2 -10.66 -18.34 0.04
C ILE A 2 -11.44 -17.03 0.01
N GLU A 3 -12.75 -17.09 0.15
CA GLU A 3 -13.63 -15.92 0.26
C GLU A 3 -13.96 -15.68 1.73
N LEU A 4 -13.75 -14.45 2.21
CA LEU A 4 -13.96 -14.08 3.61
C LEU A 4 -15.41 -13.62 3.87
N SER A 5 -16.17 -13.26 2.84
CA SER A 5 -17.58 -12.84 2.99
C SER A 5 -18.40 -13.91 3.71
N GLY A 6 -19.04 -13.53 4.81
CA GLY A 6 -19.89 -14.41 5.61
C GLY A 6 -19.17 -15.26 6.66
N MET A 7 -17.84 -15.16 6.79
CA MET A 7 -17.12 -15.79 7.90
C MET A 7 -17.36 -15.05 9.22
N PHE A 8 -17.56 -15.80 10.29
CA PHE A 8 -17.61 -15.27 11.66
C PHE A 8 -16.20 -14.96 12.18
N GLU A 9 -16.10 -14.14 13.22
CA GLU A 9 -14.82 -13.71 13.80
C GLU A 9 -13.97 -14.92 14.26
N GLU A 10 -14.58 -15.94 14.85
CA GLU A 10 -13.88 -17.14 15.30
C GLU A 10 -13.29 -17.94 14.13
N GLU A 11 -14.00 -18.02 13.01
CA GLU A 11 -13.54 -18.68 11.79
C GLU A 11 -12.37 -17.90 11.17
N LEU A 12 -12.48 -16.56 11.16
CA LEU A 12 -11.39 -15.68 10.73
C LEU A 12 -10.16 -15.88 11.61
N ILE A 13 -10.29 -15.95 12.93
CA ILE A 13 -9.15 -16.20 13.85
C ILE A 13 -8.46 -17.53 13.54
N LEU A 14 -9.24 -18.60 13.30
CA LEU A 14 -8.68 -19.91 12.93
C LEU A 14 -7.93 -19.85 11.59
N LEU A 15 -8.52 -19.20 10.59
CA LEU A 15 -7.88 -18.98 9.29
C LEU A 15 -6.59 -18.18 9.42
N LEU A 16 -6.61 -17.08 10.17
CA LEU A 16 -5.46 -16.20 10.40
C LEU A 16 -4.31 -16.94 11.09
N ASN A 17 -4.60 -17.78 12.08
CA ASN A 17 -3.59 -18.63 12.72
C ASN A 17 -3.03 -19.68 11.76
N TRP A 18 -3.88 -20.29 10.93
CA TRP A 18 -3.46 -21.25 9.90
C TRP A 18 -2.57 -20.62 8.83
N LEU A 19 -2.85 -19.38 8.43
CA LEU A 19 -2.04 -18.57 7.51
C LEU A 19 -0.71 -18.17 8.14
N ALA A 20 -0.71 -17.75 9.41
CA ALA A 20 0.50 -17.38 10.14
C ALA A 20 1.47 -18.57 10.25
N GLY A 21 0.97 -19.79 10.46
CA GLY A 21 1.76 -21.02 10.40
C GLY A 21 2.44 -21.27 9.04
N ARG A 22 1.95 -20.61 7.98
CA ARG A 22 2.50 -20.62 6.61
C ARG A 22 3.25 -19.35 6.25
N LYS A 23 3.59 -18.52 7.24
CA LYS A 23 4.29 -17.23 7.05
C LYS A 23 3.53 -16.23 6.19
N ARG A 24 2.19 -16.34 6.15
CA ARG A 24 1.31 -15.38 5.49
C ARG A 24 0.58 -14.60 6.57
N HIS A 25 0.72 -13.29 6.57
CA HIS A 25 0.26 -12.45 7.67
C HIS A 25 -0.65 -11.36 7.12
N VAL A 26 -1.96 -11.50 7.38
CA VAL A 26 -2.99 -10.56 6.92
C VAL A 26 -2.81 -9.22 7.61
N ALA A 27 -2.88 -8.13 6.85
CA ALA A 27 -2.81 -6.77 7.36
C ALA A 27 -4.20 -6.27 7.78
N PHE A 28 -4.21 -5.30 8.68
CA PHE A 28 -5.42 -4.73 9.24
C PHE A 28 -5.38 -3.21 9.17
N GLU A 29 -6.52 -2.59 9.44
CA GLU A 29 -6.58 -1.20 9.85
C GLU A 29 -5.54 -0.90 10.94
N GLY A 30 -4.83 0.22 10.76
CA GLY A 30 -3.79 0.68 11.67
C GLY A 30 -2.46 -0.07 11.53
N ALA A 31 -2.38 -1.09 10.66
CA ALA A 31 -1.13 -1.80 10.38
C ALA A 31 -0.06 -0.84 9.87
N GLN A 32 1.15 -0.99 10.40
CA GLN A 32 2.31 -0.22 10.00
C GLN A 32 2.62 -0.37 8.51
N VAL A 33 2.82 0.78 7.84
CA VAL A 33 3.47 0.84 6.52
C VAL A 33 4.82 1.52 6.66
N VAL A 34 5.80 1.11 5.86
CA VAL A 34 7.16 1.68 5.88
C VAL A 34 7.45 2.26 4.51
N SER A 35 7.93 3.49 4.51
CA SER A 35 8.44 4.20 3.34
C SER A 35 9.93 4.44 3.52
N GLU A 36 10.62 4.78 2.43
CA GLU A 36 11.93 5.41 2.54
C GLU A 36 11.80 6.69 3.39
N GLY A 37 12.54 6.75 4.52
CA GLY A 37 12.54 7.92 5.40
C GLY A 37 11.30 8.11 6.29
N GLY A 38 10.36 7.16 6.36
CA GLY A 38 9.14 7.36 7.15
C GLY A 38 8.38 6.08 7.51
N ILE A 39 7.54 6.19 8.54
CA ILE A 39 6.64 5.14 9.00
C ILE A 39 5.22 5.69 9.06
N GLY A 40 4.28 4.94 8.50
CA GLY A 40 2.87 5.29 8.44
C GLY A 40 1.98 4.15 8.91
N ARG A 41 0.68 4.29 8.60
CA ARG A 41 -0.34 3.26 8.88
C ARG A 41 -1.37 3.17 7.76
N ILE A 42 -1.90 1.96 7.55
CA ILE A 42 -3.15 1.75 6.80
C ILE A 42 -4.29 2.45 7.55
N ARG A 43 -5.14 3.16 6.82
CA ARG A 43 -6.34 3.84 7.31
C ARG A 43 -7.56 3.29 6.59
N ASN A 44 -8.72 3.38 7.23
CA ASN A 44 -10.04 3.26 6.60
C ASN A 44 -10.11 2.21 5.48
N PRO A 45 -9.82 0.92 5.76
CA PRO A 45 -10.12 -0.14 4.79
C PRO A 45 -11.63 -0.18 4.54
N LEU A 46 -12.08 -1.01 3.58
CA LEU A 46 -13.50 -1.07 3.18
C LEU A 46 -14.45 -1.04 4.41
N PRO A 47 -15.42 -0.10 4.46
CA PRO A 47 -16.27 0.11 5.64
C PRO A 47 -17.08 -1.11 6.08
N ASP A 48 -17.29 -2.08 5.20
CA ASP A 48 -18.03 -3.31 5.48
C ASP A 48 -17.10 -4.54 5.53
N GLY A 49 -15.78 -4.32 5.54
CA GLY A 49 -14.79 -5.37 5.61
C GLY A 49 -14.82 -6.18 6.92
N PRO A 50 -14.39 -7.45 6.89
CA PRO A 50 -14.43 -8.35 8.04
C PRO A 50 -13.58 -7.82 9.19
N VAL A 51 -14.10 -7.95 10.41
CA VAL A 51 -13.49 -7.41 11.63
C VAL A 51 -12.98 -8.55 12.50
N VAL A 52 -11.74 -8.42 12.97
CA VAL A 52 -11.15 -9.31 13.97
C VAL A 52 -10.53 -8.46 15.07
N GLN A 53 -10.92 -8.70 16.32
CA GLN A 53 -10.48 -7.97 17.50
C GLN A 53 -10.65 -6.46 17.37
N GLY A 54 -11.77 -6.03 16.78
CA GLY A 54 -12.09 -4.62 16.57
C GLY A 54 -11.27 -3.93 15.46
N ARG A 55 -10.49 -4.68 14.67
CA ARG A 55 -9.74 -4.15 13.53
C ARG A 55 -10.23 -4.78 12.23
N ARG A 56 -10.48 -3.94 11.23
CA ARG A 56 -10.88 -4.40 9.89
C ARG A 56 -9.71 -4.99 9.14
N ILE A 57 -9.93 -6.10 8.43
CA ILE A 57 -8.97 -6.66 7.48
C ILE A 57 -8.78 -5.66 6.34
N ALA A 58 -7.52 -5.40 5.97
CA ALA A 58 -7.20 -4.52 4.86
C ALA A 58 -7.34 -5.27 3.52
N THR A 59 -7.91 -4.60 2.53
CA THR A 59 -8.07 -5.08 1.15
C THR A 59 -7.30 -4.21 0.18
N LEU A 60 -7.04 -4.72 -1.03
CA LEU A 60 -6.38 -3.95 -2.09
C LEU A 60 -7.10 -2.62 -2.32
N GLY A 61 -6.33 -1.54 -2.49
CA GLY A 61 -6.85 -0.17 -2.52
C GLY A 61 -7.00 0.49 -1.15
N SER A 62 -6.76 -0.23 -0.03
CA SER A 62 -6.80 0.37 1.31
C SER A 62 -5.87 1.59 1.39
N PRO A 63 -6.35 2.75 1.85
CA PRO A 63 -5.53 3.95 1.92
C PRO A 63 -4.52 3.85 3.05
N TYR A 64 -3.42 4.59 2.93
CA TYR A 64 -2.44 4.73 4.01
C TYR A 64 -1.99 6.18 4.15
N SER A 65 -1.37 6.49 5.29
CA SER A 65 -0.72 7.78 5.53
C SER A 65 0.63 7.59 6.21
N VAL A 66 1.64 8.33 5.78
CA VAL A 66 2.91 8.49 6.46
C VAL A 66 3.01 9.95 6.92
N PRO A 67 2.89 10.25 8.23
CA PRO A 67 2.81 11.62 8.73
C PRO A 67 4.07 12.44 8.52
N ARG A 68 5.23 11.77 8.40
CA ARG A 68 6.51 12.39 8.15
C ARG A 68 7.41 11.45 7.37
N ILE A 69 7.73 11.83 6.14
CA ILE A 69 8.88 11.33 5.41
C ILE A 69 10.00 12.36 5.57
N ASP A 70 11.18 11.88 5.94
CA ASP A 70 12.37 12.71 6.07
C ASP A 70 13.57 12.01 5.40
N LEU A 71 13.94 12.51 4.22
CA LEU A 71 15.07 12.01 3.41
C LEU A 71 16.29 12.93 3.48
N GLY A 72 16.25 14.00 4.29
CA GLY A 72 17.35 14.97 4.41
C GLY A 72 17.57 15.86 3.17
N ASN A 73 16.57 16.00 2.30
CA ASN A 73 16.61 16.87 1.12
C ASN A 73 15.59 18.03 1.23
N SER A 74 15.63 18.99 0.30
CA SER A 74 14.81 20.20 0.37
C SER A 74 13.29 20.01 0.25
N CYS A 75 12.82 18.89 -0.33
CA CYS A 75 11.40 18.60 -0.39
C CYS A 75 10.86 17.99 0.91
N CYS A 76 11.75 17.52 1.80
CA CYS A 76 11.45 16.90 3.09
C CYS A 76 11.78 17.80 4.31
N PRO A 77 11.09 17.65 5.46
CA PRO A 77 10.07 16.65 5.76
C PRO A 77 8.65 17.05 5.31
N HIS A 78 7.85 16.07 4.88
CA HIS A 78 6.44 16.29 4.55
C HIS A 78 5.57 15.05 4.81
N HIS A 79 4.26 15.24 4.76
CA HIS A 79 3.26 14.17 4.82
C HIS A 79 3.11 13.50 3.44
N VAL A 80 2.86 12.19 3.42
CA VAL A 80 2.41 11.48 2.22
C VAL A 80 1.25 10.54 2.51
N SER A 81 0.44 10.28 1.50
CA SER A 81 -0.63 9.29 1.50
C SER A 81 -0.71 8.62 0.14
N GLY A 82 -1.35 7.44 0.11
CA GLY A 82 -1.53 6.65 -1.10
C GLY A 82 -2.46 5.47 -0.83
N GLN A 83 -2.44 4.50 -1.73
CA GLN A 83 -3.20 3.25 -1.64
C GLN A 83 -2.26 2.05 -1.74
N ILE A 84 -2.63 0.93 -1.12
CA ILE A 84 -1.95 -0.35 -1.32
C ILE A 84 -2.36 -0.93 -2.67
N GLU A 85 -1.38 -1.31 -3.50
CA GLU A 85 -1.54 -1.72 -4.90
C GLU A 85 -1.44 -3.23 -5.11
N THR A 86 -0.92 -3.98 -4.13
CA THR A 86 -0.82 -5.45 -4.21
C THR A 86 -1.58 -6.12 -3.07
N GLY A 87 -1.99 -7.36 -3.30
CA GLY A 87 -2.73 -8.18 -2.34
C GLY A 87 -2.67 -9.66 -2.72
N ALA A 88 -3.16 -10.52 -1.83
CA ALA A 88 -3.24 -11.95 -2.06
C ALA A 88 -4.45 -12.32 -2.92
N GLU A 89 -4.25 -12.64 -4.20
CA GLU A 89 -5.34 -12.99 -5.14
C GLU A 89 -6.09 -14.29 -4.76
N ASP A 90 -5.47 -15.15 -3.95
CA ASP A 90 -6.09 -16.39 -3.48
C ASP A 90 -6.92 -16.23 -2.20
N ILE A 91 -6.94 -15.04 -1.59
CA ILE A 91 -7.72 -14.71 -0.39
C ILE A 91 -8.40 -13.37 -0.62
N VAL A 92 -9.72 -13.40 -0.75
CA VAL A 92 -10.51 -12.24 -1.17
C VAL A 92 -11.63 -11.94 -0.17
N PHE A 93 -12.05 -10.69 -0.13
CA PHE A 93 -13.30 -10.26 0.49
C PHE A 93 -14.15 -9.57 -0.58
N GLU A 94 -15.33 -10.12 -0.88
CA GLU A 94 -16.20 -9.64 -1.97
C GLU A 94 -15.45 -9.54 -3.32
N GLY A 95 -14.59 -10.53 -3.59
CA GLY A 95 -13.73 -10.53 -4.78
C GLY A 95 -12.54 -9.56 -4.75
N VAL A 96 -12.37 -8.75 -3.70
CA VAL A 96 -11.21 -7.86 -3.55
C VAL A 96 -10.08 -8.57 -2.79
N PRO A 97 -8.85 -8.65 -3.34
CA PRO A 97 -7.72 -9.28 -2.66
C PRO A 97 -7.42 -8.70 -1.28
N VAL A 98 -7.07 -9.56 -0.33
CA VAL A 98 -6.68 -9.20 1.03
C VAL A 98 -5.21 -8.78 1.06
N VAL A 99 -4.91 -7.71 1.79
CA VAL A 99 -3.55 -7.19 1.96
C VAL A 99 -2.80 -8.02 3.02
N MET A 100 -1.53 -8.27 2.74
CA MET A 100 -0.60 -9.06 3.53
C MET A 100 0.64 -8.23 3.89
N VAL A 101 1.38 -8.69 4.90
CA VAL A 101 2.74 -8.21 5.15
C VAL A 101 3.61 -8.43 3.90
N GLY A 102 4.30 -7.37 3.47
CA GLY A 102 5.14 -7.35 2.27
C GLY A 102 4.45 -6.77 1.04
N ASP A 103 3.13 -6.60 1.05
CA ASP A 103 2.43 -5.92 -0.03
C ASP A 103 2.87 -4.46 -0.14
N THR A 104 2.74 -3.94 -1.36
CA THR A 104 3.30 -2.66 -1.75
C THR A 104 2.22 -1.66 -2.10
N GLY A 105 2.54 -0.38 -1.91
CA GLY A 105 1.75 0.75 -2.39
C GLY A 105 2.65 1.85 -2.92
N ARG A 106 2.05 2.90 -3.49
CA ARG A 106 2.76 4.08 -3.98
C ARG A 106 2.17 5.37 -3.45
N HIS A 107 3.05 6.36 -3.29
CA HIS A 107 2.68 7.76 -3.08
C HIS A 107 3.22 8.64 -4.20
N TRP A 108 2.93 9.94 -4.14
CA TRP A 108 3.41 10.93 -5.12
C TRP A 108 4.94 10.89 -5.30
N PRO A 109 5.48 10.90 -6.54
CA PRO A 109 6.90 10.69 -6.83
C PRO A 109 7.82 11.88 -6.52
N GLY A 110 7.39 12.82 -5.68
CA GLY A 110 8.15 14.05 -5.39
C GLY A 110 9.43 13.83 -4.59
N CYS A 111 9.55 12.73 -3.83
CA CYS A 111 10.67 12.48 -2.93
C CYS A 111 10.95 10.97 -2.80
N GLY A 112 12.21 10.55 -3.03
CA GLY A 112 12.66 9.16 -2.87
C GLY A 112 12.05 8.19 -3.88
N THR A 113 11.93 6.93 -3.47
CA THR A 113 11.45 5.80 -4.30
C THR A 113 9.93 5.73 -4.48
N ALA A 114 9.18 6.63 -3.83
CA ALA A 114 7.72 6.71 -3.86
C ALA A 114 6.96 5.45 -3.40
N GLN A 115 7.68 4.44 -2.90
CA GLN A 115 7.15 3.13 -2.58
C GLN A 115 6.97 2.96 -1.08
N VAL A 116 5.90 2.26 -0.70
CA VAL A 116 5.70 1.79 0.68
C VAL A 116 5.50 0.29 0.72
N PHE A 117 5.81 -0.28 1.89
CA PHE A 117 5.57 -1.68 2.19
C PHE A 117 4.73 -1.85 3.45
N VAL A 118 3.81 -2.80 3.43
CA VAL A 118 3.05 -3.20 4.61
C VAL A 118 3.96 -4.03 5.53
N ALA A 119 4.22 -3.51 6.73
CA ALA A 119 5.18 -4.06 7.67
C ALA A 119 4.53 -4.76 8.87
N GLU A 120 3.21 -4.68 9.03
CA GLU A 120 2.50 -5.29 10.15
C GLU A 120 1.29 -6.08 9.64
N GLY A 121 1.05 -7.23 10.27
CA GLY A 121 -0.11 -8.06 10.07
C GLY A 121 -0.32 -9.02 11.23
N TRP A 122 -1.22 -9.99 11.06
CA TRP A 122 -1.57 -10.96 12.11
C TRP A 122 -0.33 -11.65 12.70
N GLN A 123 -0.10 -11.44 14.00
CA GLN A 123 1.03 -11.99 14.76
C GLN A 123 2.42 -11.67 14.17
N LYS A 124 2.53 -10.62 13.35
CA LYS A 124 3.80 -10.27 12.69
C LYS A 124 3.97 -8.77 12.57
N MET A 125 5.15 -8.31 12.99
CA MET A 125 5.65 -6.97 12.72
C MET A 125 7.09 -7.11 12.23
N LEU A 126 7.36 -6.55 11.05
CA LEU A 126 8.70 -6.44 10.49
C LEU A 126 9.36 -5.18 11.02
N VAL A 127 10.59 -5.31 11.51
CA VAL A 127 11.35 -4.16 12.01
C VAL A 127 11.72 -3.28 10.80
N PRO A 128 11.34 -1.99 10.79
CA PRO A 128 11.44 -1.11 9.60
C PRO A 128 12.84 -0.94 8.98
N ARG A 129 13.92 -1.30 9.68
CA ARG A 129 15.31 -0.97 9.27
C ARG A 129 16.09 -2.12 8.62
N ALA A 130 15.52 -3.31 8.46
CA ALA A 130 16.34 -4.49 8.14
C ALA A 130 16.00 -5.25 6.86
N GLN A 131 14.86 -5.01 6.19
CA GLN A 131 14.35 -5.95 5.16
C GLN A 131 13.69 -5.34 3.92
N TRP A 132 13.68 -4.02 3.77
CA TRP A 132 13.02 -3.37 2.64
C TRP A 132 14.03 -2.96 1.58
N ASP A 133 13.87 -3.51 0.38
CA ASP A 133 14.68 -3.15 -0.79
C ASP A 133 13.98 -2.03 -1.57
N PHE A 134 14.26 -0.78 -1.17
CA PHE A 134 13.83 0.41 -1.92
C PHE A 134 14.64 0.64 -3.21
N SER A 135 15.64 -0.19 -3.52
CA SER A 135 16.51 0.01 -4.69
C SER A 135 15.96 -0.55 -6.01
N ARG A 136 14.93 -1.40 -5.97
CA ARG A 136 14.57 -2.28 -7.09
C ARG A 136 13.58 -1.77 -8.13
N ILE A 137 12.96 -0.60 -7.99
CA ILE A 137 12.06 -0.08 -9.02
C ILE A 137 12.27 1.43 -9.20
N GLY A 138 12.87 1.80 -10.34
CA GLY A 138 12.59 3.09 -10.97
C GLY A 138 13.32 4.32 -10.45
N ARG A 139 14.66 4.34 -10.54
CA ARG A 139 15.30 5.46 -11.26
C ARG A 139 14.90 5.40 -12.75
N SER A 140 13.61 5.40 -13.05
CA SER A 140 13.13 5.62 -14.42
C SER A 140 13.24 7.11 -14.64
N ALA A 141 14.45 7.54 -15.03
CA ALA A 141 14.85 8.90 -15.39
C ALA A 141 14.35 9.99 -14.42
N GLY A 142 15.27 10.57 -13.64
CA GLY A 142 14.97 11.78 -12.88
C GLY A 142 14.34 12.84 -13.79
N PHE A 143 13.04 13.05 -13.65
CA PHE A 143 12.35 14.24 -14.09
C PHE A 143 11.83 14.91 -12.83
N THR A 144 12.53 15.96 -12.43
CA THR A 144 12.07 16.85 -11.39
C THR A 144 10.92 17.66 -11.96
N PHE A 145 9.68 17.31 -11.63
CA PHE A 145 8.56 18.23 -11.82
C PHE A 145 8.60 19.23 -10.67
N THR A 146 9.08 20.44 -10.96
CA THR A 146 9.01 21.55 -10.00
C THR A 146 7.57 22.09 -9.96
N ALA A 147 7.20 22.84 -8.92
CA ALA A 147 5.82 23.36 -8.71
C ALA A 147 5.31 24.27 -9.85
N ASP A 148 6.20 24.68 -10.74
CA ASP A 148 6.03 25.49 -11.94
C ASP A 148 5.90 24.66 -13.23
N THR A 149 5.96 23.32 -13.15
CA THR A 149 5.77 22.48 -14.34
C THR A 149 4.31 22.55 -14.78
N LYS A 150 4.09 22.96 -16.03
CA LYS A 150 2.74 23.13 -16.56
C LYS A 150 2.07 21.75 -16.76
N PRO A 151 0.76 21.62 -16.53
CA PRO A 151 0.04 20.34 -16.65
C PRO A 151 0.21 19.66 -18.02
N GLU A 152 0.33 20.47 -19.08
CA GLU A 152 0.56 20.03 -20.46
C GLU A 152 1.93 19.38 -20.70
N GLU A 153 2.96 19.73 -19.92
CA GLU A 153 4.29 19.13 -20.00
C GLU A 153 4.33 17.79 -19.26
N ALA A 154 3.61 17.68 -18.14
CA ALA A 154 3.42 16.42 -17.43
C ALA A 154 2.68 15.38 -18.30
N LEU A 155 1.60 15.81 -18.97
CA LEU A 155 0.83 14.98 -19.91
C LEU A 155 1.68 14.48 -21.10
N ARG A 156 2.51 15.34 -21.70
CA ARG A 156 3.42 14.94 -22.80
C ARG A 156 4.44 13.90 -22.36
N ALA A 157 4.97 14.00 -21.14
CA ALA A 157 5.87 13.00 -20.59
C ALA A 157 5.17 11.65 -20.38
N THR A 158 3.88 11.64 -20.01
CA THR A 158 3.06 10.43 -19.89
C THR A 158 2.89 9.72 -21.24
N PHE A 159 2.60 10.45 -22.33
CA PHE A 159 2.47 9.89 -23.68
C PHE A 159 3.78 9.33 -24.25
N ALA A 160 4.92 9.95 -23.94
CA ALA A 160 6.24 9.48 -24.40
C ALA A 160 6.66 8.13 -23.77
N LEU A 161 6.08 7.78 -22.61
CA LEU A 161 6.32 6.54 -21.87
C LEU A 161 5.38 5.40 -22.26
N GLY A 162 4.47 5.60 -23.23
CA GLY A 162 3.50 4.59 -23.63
C GLY A 162 2.41 4.30 -22.59
N LEU A 163 2.35 5.08 -21.50
CA LEU A 163 1.30 5.02 -20.49
C LEU A 163 0.11 5.82 -21.02
N ARG A 164 -0.94 5.13 -21.46
CA ARG A 164 -2.20 5.81 -21.83
C ARG A 164 -2.98 6.12 -20.56
N PRO A 165 -3.52 7.34 -20.40
CA PRO A 165 -4.58 7.56 -19.42
C PRO A 165 -5.73 6.62 -19.75
N VAL A 166 -6.30 5.98 -18.72
CA VAL A 166 -7.54 5.21 -18.86
C VAL A 166 -8.62 6.21 -19.23
N ASP A 167 -9.25 5.99 -20.38
CA ASP A 167 -10.34 6.81 -20.88
C ASP A 167 -11.60 6.41 -20.10
N ASP A 168 -12.11 7.27 -19.22
CA ASP A 168 -13.38 7.07 -18.50
C ASP A 168 -14.60 7.36 -19.40
N SER A 169 -14.49 7.09 -20.69
CA SER A 169 -15.50 7.45 -21.69
C SER A 169 -15.89 6.28 -22.62
N GLU A 170 -16.22 5.12 -22.02
CA GLU A 170 -17.12 4.14 -22.65
C GLU A 170 -18.16 3.62 -21.64
N THR A 171 -19.16 4.46 -21.38
CA THR A 171 -20.58 4.07 -21.20
C THR A 171 -21.46 5.11 -21.86
#